data_AF-A0A934IWM6-F1
#
_entry.id   AF-A0A934IWM6-F1
#
_cell.length_a   1.000
_cell.length_b   1.000
_cell.length_c   1.000
_cell.angle_alpha   90.00
_cell.angle_beta   90.00
_cell.angle_gamma   90.00
#
_symmetry.space_group_name_H-M   'P 1'
#
loop_
_entity.id
_entity.type
_entity.pdbx_description
1 polymer ?
#
loop_
_entity_poly.entity_id
_entity_poly.type
_entity_poly.pdbx_seq_one_letter_code
_entity_poly.pdbx_strand_id
1 'polypeptide(L)'
;MSSIARAWIMFAPDRWGQIDKFHKFWSPTYEFASRDQRALTGVRAHFDKAIRLVRLAERLRPNLRRDIDQLNKNGFTPAEHARELATIIEAAILELYSSIDCTVKVLRAVYGPGTKGFQDSTRKTFQKPHRMQVTFPDELKAQLVGATWYGRLQRLRDDLTHLDTGHVHLDEGSDAVRYSHYGMKEGAAPLTIPNVFAWFFELFEQVNSFLGAIFHHLNATLKDEPVFQMCGMVDGRVLHRYVSPVGNLTFDSGSCGAWIWFERPENPSCPFKDQCGAYSRKAPPQGWETDATALDS
;
A
#
# COMPACT_ATOMS: atom_id res chain seq x y z
N MET A 1 -34.95 11.50 5.54
CA MET A 1 -33.74 10.71 5.19
C MET A 1 -32.77 11.61 4.42
N SER A 2 -32.01 12.44 5.13
CA SER A 2 -31.20 13.53 4.56
C SER A 2 -29.73 13.12 4.35
N SER A 3 -29.34 13.02 3.08
CA SER A 3 -28.03 13.24 2.45
C SER A 3 -26.70 12.83 3.13
N ILE A 4 -26.53 11.57 3.54
CA ILE A 4 -25.15 11.01 3.67
C ILE A 4 -24.41 11.06 2.30
N ALA A 5 -25.15 11.07 1.19
CA ALA A 5 -24.62 11.25 -0.17
C ALA A 5 -23.88 12.59 -0.42
N ARG A 6 -23.95 13.58 0.48
CA ARG A 6 -23.21 14.86 0.38
C ARG A 6 -21.95 14.93 1.24
N ALA A 7 -21.64 13.91 2.04
CA ALA A 7 -20.48 13.90 2.92
C ALA A 7 -19.52 12.77 2.55
N TRP A 8 -18.33 13.13 2.06
CA TRP A 8 -17.24 12.18 1.87
C TRP A 8 -16.57 11.93 3.22
N ILE A 9 -16.72 10.74 3.80
CA ILE A 9 -15.99 10.36 5.01
C ILE A 9 -14.58 9.92 4.62
N MET A 10 -13.58 10.71 5.00
CA MET A 10 -12.16 10.42 4.79
C MET A 10 -11.45 9.94 6.07
N PHE A 11 -12.01 10.26 7.24
CA PHE A 11 -11.50 9.78 8.53
C PHE A 11 -12.27 8.53 8.96
N ALA A 12 -11.72 7.36 8.63
CA ALA A 12 -12.22 6.04 9.00
C ALA A 12 -11.05 5.18 9.54
N PRO A 13 -10.60 5.46 10.78
CA PRO A 13 -9.40 4.82 11.35
C PRO A 13 -9.54 3.31 11.53
N ASP A 14 -10.77 2.81 11.65
CA ASP A 14 -11.12 1.38 11.64
C ASP A 14 -10.72 0.67 10.34
N ARG A 15 -10.54 1.42 9.24
CA ARG A 15 -10.12 0.90 7.94
C ARG A 15 -8.63 1.12 7.65
N TRP A 16 -7.87 1.68 8.59
CA TRP A 16 -6.46 1.99 8.37
C TRP A 16 -5.58 0.79 8.71
N GLY A 17 -4.74 0.39 7.75
CA GLY A 17 -3.64 -0.51 8.03
C GLY A 17 -2.48 0.21 8.74
N GLN A 18 -1.43 -0.54 9.07
CA GLN A 18 -0.22 0.02 9.71
C GLN A 18 0.46 1.09 8.82
N ILE A 19 0.50 0.88 7.51
CA ILE A 19 1.05 1.83 6.54
C ILE A 19 0.24 3.14 6.54
N ASP A 20 -1.09 3.03 6.57
CA ASP A 20 -1.98 4.19 6.54
C ASP A 20 -1.84 5.05 7.78
N LYS A 21 -1.75 4.41 8.95
CA LYS A 21 -1.49 5.09 10.21
C LYS A 21 -0.15 5.84 10.13
N PHE A 22 0.92 5.18 9.72
CA PHE A 22 2.23 5.83 9.62
C PHE A 22 2.23 6.99 8.63
N HIS A 23 1.63 6.80 7.45
CA HIS A 23 1.49 7.84 6.41
C HIS A 23 0.79 9.10 6.93
N LYS A 24 -0.17 8.94 7.83
CA LYS A 24 -0.95 10.04 8.40
C LYS A 24 -0.26 10.79 9.53
N PHE A 25 0.69 10.17 10.22
CA PHE A 25 1.21 10.68 11.49
C PHE A 25 2.74 10.85 11.55
N TRP A 26 3.49 10.54 10.49
CA TRP A 26 4.96 10.61 10.52
C TRP A 26 5.52 12.03 10.69
N SER A 27 4.82 13.07 10.23
CA SER A 27 5.40 14.41 10.02
C SER A 27 5.90 15.14 11.27
N PRO A 28 5.31 14.99 12.47
CA PRO A 28 5.90 15.60 13.69
C PRO A 28 7.13 14.83 14.19
N THR A 29 7.30 13.58 13.75
CA THR A 29 8.36 12.67 14.19
C THR A 29 9.56 12.70 13.26
N TYR A 30 9.34 12.75 11.95
CA TYR A 30 10.35 12.61 10.92
C TYR A 30 10.31 13.75 9.91
N GLU A 31 11.47 14.10 9.36
CA GLU A 31 11.59 15.02 8.23
C GLU A 31 11.90 14.23 6.96
N PHE A 32 10.90 14.04 6.11
CA PHE A 32 11.06 13.35 4.83
C PHE A 32 11.22 14.33 3.68
N ALA A 33 12.27 14.13 2.87
CA ALA A 33 12.39 14.81 1.59
C ALA A 33 11.28 14.33 0.63
N SER A 34 11.00 15.10 -0.42
CA SER A 34 9.96 14.76 -1.41
C SER A 34 10.10 13.34 -1.99
N ARG A 35 11.32 12.85 -2.18
CA ARG A 35 11.57 11.47 -2.64
C ARG A 35 11.13 10.42 -1.63
N ASP A 36 11.29 10.68 -0.33
CA ASP A 36 10.97 9.75 0.75
C ASP A 36 9.46 9.73 1.01
N GLN A 37 8.79 10.88 0.88
CA GLN A 37 7.33 10.98 0.89
C GLN A 37 6.69 10.21 -0.28
N ARG A 38 7.29 10.31 -1.48
CA ARG A 38 6.88 9.51 -2.64
C ARG A 38 7.08 8.02 -2.39
N ALA A 39 8.19 7.62 -1.78
CA ALA A 39 8.41 6.23 -1.40
C ALA A 39 7.36 5.74 -0.39
N LEU A 40 7.07 6.51 0.65
CA LEU A 40 6.04 6.17 1.63
C LEU A 40 4.67 5.96 0.99
N THR A 41 4.25 6.88 0.10
CA THR A 41 3.02 6.73 -0.69
C THR A 41 3.09 5.50 -1.61
N GLY A 42 4.26 5.27 -2.20
CA GLY A 42 4.53 4.15 -3.09
C GLY A 42 4.33 2.78 -2.44
N VAL A 43 4.63 2.62 -1.14
CA VAL A 43 4.46 1.34 -0.44
C VAL A 43 3.04 0.80 -0.64
N ARG A 44 2.04 1.57 -0.23
CA ARG A 44 0.63 1.17 -0.37
C ARG A 44 0.20 1.16 -1.83
N ALA A 45 0.55 2.17 -2.61
CA ALA A 45 0.08 2.31 -3.97
C ALA A 45 0.50 1.12 -4.86
N HIS A 46 1.74 0.66 -4.73
CA HIS A 46 2.25 -0.49 -5.46
C HIS A 46 1.60 -1.81 -5.00
N PHE A 47 1.42 -1.99 -3.68
CA PHE A 47 0.74 -3.17 -3.14
C PHE A 47 -0.71 -3.27 -3.60
N ASP A 48 -1.47 -2.16 -3.51
CA ASP A 48 -2.86 -2.08 -3.97
C ASP A 48 -2.98 -2.32 -5.48
N LYS A 49 -2.03 -1.82 -6.28
CA LYS A 49 -1.98 -2.08 -7.72
C LYS A 49 -1.78 -3.56 -8.02
N ALA A 50 -0.85 -4.22 -7.34
CA ALA A 50 -0.63 -5.65 -7.54
C ALA A 50 -1.89 -6.48 -7.24
N ILE A 51 -2.61 -6.18 -6.14
CA ILE A 51 -3.89 -6.82 -5.82
C ILE A 51 -4.90 -6.60 -6.95
N ARG A 52 -5.01 -5.38 -7.46
CA ARG A 52 -5.94 -5.05 -8.56
C ARG A 52 -5.59 -5.78 -9.85
N LEU A 53 -4.30 -5.89 -10.17
CA LEU A 53 -3.81 -6.62 -11.34
C LEU A 53 -4.12 -8.11 -11.22
N VAL A 54 -3.89 -8.74 -10.07
CA VAL A 54 -4.26 -10.15 -9.88
C VAL A 54 -5.77 -10.36 -9.97
N ARG A 55 -6.59 -9.49 -9.36
CA ARG A 55 -8.06 -9.55 -9.52
C ARG A 55 -8.52 -9.34 -10.96
N LEU A 56 -7.81 -8.49 -11.73
CA LEU A 56 -8.06 -8.33 -13.16
C LEU A 56 -7.73 -9.62 -13.90
N ALA A 57 -6.57 -10.22 -13.64
CA ALA A 57 -6.16 -11.50 -14.19
C ALA A 57 -7.18 -12.62 -13.89
N GLU A 58 -7.68 -12.72 -12.65
CA GLU A 58 -8.72 -13.69 -12.29
C GLU A 58 -10.01 -13.51 -13.09
N ARG A 59 -10.43 -12.27 -13.31
CA ARG A 59 -11.62 -11.97 -14.14
C ARG A 59 -11.42 -12.33 -15.61
N LEU A 60 -10.19 -12.26 -16.12
CA LEU A 60 -9.84 -12.60 -17.50
C LEU A 60 -9.55 -14.08 -17.70
N ARG A 61 -9.28 -14.83 -16.62
CA ARG A 61 -9.01 -16.29 -16.64
C ARG A 61 -9.95 -17.11 -17.52
N PRO A 62 -11.29 -16.90 -17.53
CA PRO A 62 -12.19 -17.67 -18.38
C PRO A 62 -11.90 -17.56 -19.88
N ASN A 63 -11.24 -16.48 -20.33
CA ASN A 63 -10.91 -16.27 -21.74
C ASN A 63 -9.85 -17.26 -22.25
N LEU A 64 -9.08 -17.92 -21.37
CA LEU A 64 -8.12 -18.96 -21.77
C LEU A 64 -8.78 -20.11 -22.53
N ARG A 65 -10.07 -20.40 -22.25
CA ARG A 65 -10.83 -21.41 -22.98
C ARG A 65 -10.97 -21.08 -24.47
N ARG A 66 -10.98 -19.80 -24.84
CA ARG A 66 -11.06 -19.38 -26.24
C ARG A 66 -9.77 -19.72 -26.99
N ASP A 67 -8.61 -19.58 -26.34
CA ASP A 67 -7.32 -19.98 -26.92
C ASP A 67 -7.28 -21.50 -27.13
N ILE A 68 -7.80 -22.27 -26.15
CA ILE A 68 -7.93 -23.73 -26.25
C ILE A 68 -8.87 -24.13 -27.38
N ASP A 69 -10.06 -23.51 -27.48
CA ASP A 69 -11.02 -23.79 -28.54
C ASP A 69 -10.44 -23.48 -29.93
N GLN A 70 -9.70 -22.39 -30.07
CA GLN A 70 -8.98 -22.06 -31.31
C GLN A 70 -7.93 -23.11 -31.65
N LEU A 71 -7.12 -23.54 -30.68
CA LEU A 71 -6.12 -24.57 -30.86
C LEU A 71 -6.76 -25.90 -31.30
N ASN A 72 -7.83 -26.32 -30.62
CA ASN A 72 -8.56 -27.55 -30.93
C ASN A 72 -9.20 -27.51 -32.31
N LYS A 73 -9.74 -26.36 -32.71
CA LYS A 73 -10.42 -26.20 -34.01
C LYS A 73 -9.45 -26.09 -35.18
N ASN A 74 -8.35 -25.37 -35.01
CA ASN A 74 -7.48 -24.94 -36.10
C ASN A 74 -6.12 -25.66 -36.11
N GLY A 75 -5.79 -26.42 -35.07
CA GLY A 75 -4.45 -26.98 -34.84
C GLY A 75 -3.40 -25.94 -34.43
N PHE A 76 -3.81 -24.67 -34.27
CA PHE A 76 -2.95 -23.54 -33.90
C PHE A 76 -3.76 -22.46 -33.18
N THR A 77 -3.11 -21.73 -32.26
CA THR A 77 -3.66 -20.52 -31.63
C THR A 77 -2.58 -19.44 -31.53
N PRO A 78 -2.91 -18.15 -31.77
CA PRO A 78 -2.02 -17.05 -31.42
C PRO A 78 -1.85 -16.86 -29.89
N ALA A 79 -2.68 -17.53 -29.07
CA ALA A 79 -2.67 -17.48 -27.61
C ALA A 79 -2.78 -16.04 -27.07
N GLU A 80 -3.67 -15.24 -27.66
CA GLU A 80 -3.83 -13.82 -27.35
C GLU A 80 -4.21 -13.61 -25.88
N HIS A 81 -5.20 -14.35 -25.39
CA HIS A 81 -5.68 -14.21 -24.02
C HIS A 81 -4.67 -14.74 -22.99
N ALA A 82 -3.94 -15.81 -23.31
CA ALA A 82 -2.85 -16.30 -22.48
C ALA A 82 -1.71 -15.28 -22.36
N ARG A 83 -1.36 -14.58 -23.44
CA ARG A 83 -0.34 -13.52 -23.43
C ARG A 83 -0.79 -12.30 -22.64
N GLU A 84 -2.02 -11.82 -22.83
CA GLU A 84 -2.57 -10.73 -22.03
C GLU A 84 -2.53 -11.06 -20.53
N LEU A 85 -2.93 -12.28 -20.18
CA LEU A 85 -2.94 -12.73 -18.80
C LEU A 85 -1.53 -12.82 -18.22
N ALA A 86 -0.56 -13.32 -18.99
CA ALA A 86 0.85 -13.36 -18.60
C ALA A 86 1.40 -11.96 -18.32
N THR A 87 1.14 -10.98 -19.20
CA THR A 87 1.57 -9.59 -18.99
C THR A 87 1.01 -9.00 -17.70
N ILE A 88 -0.27 -9.25 -17.39
CA ILE A 88 -0.90 -8.74 -16.16
C ILE A 88 -0.30 -9.41 -14.91
N ILE A 89 -0.06 -10.72 -14.97
CA ILE A 89 0.62 -11.49 -13.92
C ILE A 89 2.02 -10.90 -13.65
N GLU A 90 2.81 -10.69 -14.68
CA GLU A 90 4.18 -10.16 -14.55
C GLU A 90 4.18 -8.74 -14.00
N ALA A 91 3.27 -7.89 -14.48
CA ALA A 91 3.09 -6.55 -13.93
C ALA A 91 2.76 -6.60 -12.42
N ALA A 92 1.94 -7.54 -11.96
CA ALA A 92 1.64 -7.69 -10.55
C ALA A 92 2.87 -8.10 -9.71
N ILE A 93 3.75 -8.95 -10.25
CA ILE A 93 5.03 -9.32 -9.62
C ILE A 93 5.91 -8.07 -9.44
N LEU A 94 6.04 -7.26 -10.49
CA LEU A 94 6.85 -6.04 -10.47
C LEU A 94 6.31 -5.00 -9.48
N GLU A 95 4.98 -4.85 -9.41
CA GLU A 95 4.32 -3.95 -8.46
C GLU A 95 4.52 -4.44 -7.01
N LEU A 96 4.41 -5.75 -6.73
CA LEU A 96 4.73 -6.30 -5.41
C LEU A 96 6.18 -6.00 -5.00
N TYR A 97 7.15 -6.25 -5.88
CA TYR A 97 8.54 -5.90 -5.60
C TYR A 97 8.71 -4.40 -5.32
N SER A 98 8.01 -3.55 -6.08
CA SER A 98 8.08 -2.09 -5.94
C SER A 98 7.56 -1.60 -4.58
N SER A 99 6.55 -2.25 -3.97
CA SER A 99 6.13 -1.93 -2.60
C SER A 99 7.23 -2.19 -1.56
N ILE A 100 8.03 -3.25 -1.75
CA ILE A 100 9.13 -3.61 -0.86
C ILE A 100 10.30 -2.64 -1.04
N ASP A 101 10.63 -2.29 -2.29
CA ASP A 101 11.65 -1.29 -2.59
C ASP A 101 11.33 0.07 -1.97
N CYS A 102 10.06 0.50 -2.07
CA CYS A 102 9.56 1.69 -1.40
C CYS A 102 9.68 1.58 0.14
N THR A 103 9.41 0.40 0.70
CA THR A 103 9.54 0.18 2.15
C THR A 103 10.99 0.31 2.61
N VAL A 104 11.95 -0.25 1.88
CA VAL A 104 13.38 -0.09 2.20
C VAL A 104 13.83 1.36 2.08
N LYS A 105 13.28 2.13 1.13
CA LYS A 105 13.53 3.57 1.03
C LYS A 105 13.02 4.32 2.26
N VAL A 106 11.83 3.99 2.77
CA VAL A 106 11.31 4.55 4.03
C VAL A 106 12.21 4.18 5.21
N LEU A 107 12.62 2.92 5.33
CA LEU A 107 13.55 2.49 6.38
C LEU A 107 14.89 3.22 6.30
N ARG A 108 15.40 3.48 5.09
CA ARG A 108 16.61 4.29 4.89
C ARG A 108 16.40 5.73 5.31
N ALA A 109 15.25 6.33 5.00
CA ALA A 109 14.94 7.69 5.42
C ALA A 109 14.89 7.82 6.95
N VAL A 110 14.28 6.84 7.62
CA VAL A 110 14.14 6.82 9.09
C VAL A 110 15.46 6.50 9.80
N TYR A 111 16.16 5.44 9.40
CA TYR A 111 17.32 4.92 10.14
C TYR A 111 18.67 5.14 9.46
N GLY A 112 18.69 5.37 8.15
CA GLY A 112 19.92 5.49 7.35
C GLY A 112 20.92 6.50 7.90
N PRO A 113 20.52 7.73 8.29
CA PRO A 113 21.45 8.73 8.85
C PRO A 113 22.18 8.27 10.12
N GLY A 114 21.52 7.46 10.96
CA GLY A 114 22.08 6.96 12.22
C GLY A 114 22.70 5.57 12.12
N THR A 115 22.46 4.83 11.03
CA THR A 115 22.84 3.40 10.91
C THR A 115 24.14 3.27 10.14
N LYS A 116 25.22 2.90 10.84
CA LYS A 116 26.45 2.49 10.18
C LYS A 116 26.19 1.22 9.36
N GLY A 117 26.60 1.25 8.09
CA GLY A 117 26.47 0.10 7.19
C GLY A 117 25.05 -0.11 6.64
N PHE A 118 24.18 0.90 6.65
CA PHE A 118 22.92 0.84 5.90
C PHE A 118 23.22 0.61 4.41
N GLN A 119 22.53 -0.35 3.78
CA GLN A 119 22.85 -0.78 2.43
C GLN A 119 22.25 0.16 1.38
N ASP A 120 22.92 0.31 0.23
CA ASP A 120 22.57 1.23 -0.86
C ASP A 120 21.40 0.77 -1.75
N SER A 121 21.01 -0.50 -1.66
CA SER A 121 19.98 -1.13 -2.49
C SER A 121 19.11 -2.09 -1.68
N THR A 122 17.88 -2.29 -2.14
CA THR A 122 16.90 -3.22 -1.55
C THR A 122 17.48 -4.63 -1.48
N ARG A 123 18.05 -5.14 -2.58
CA ARG A 123 18.77 -6.43 -2.62
C ARG A 123 19.79 -6.56 -1.49
N LYS A 124 20.72 -5.61 -1.36
CA LYS A 124 21.76 -5.71 -0.33
C LYS A 124 21.18 -5.61 1.08
N THR A 125 20.09 -4.87 1.28
CA THR A 125 19.40 -4.72 2.57
C THR A 125 18.91 -6.07 3.10
N PHE A 126 18.28 -6.88 2.25
CA PHE A 126 17.86 -8.24 2.60
C PHE A 126 19.03 -9.24 2.69
N GLN A 127 20.07 -9.08 1.87
CA GLN A 127 21.21 -10.01 1.88
C GLN A 127 22.20 -9.78 3.03
N LYS A 128 22.29 -8.55 3.55
CA LYS A 128 23.30 -8.15 4.53
C LYS A 128 22.73 -7.39 5.75
N PRO A 129 21.63 -7.85 6.37
CA PRO A 129 21.02 -7.14 7.49
C PRO A 129 21.96 -7.02 8.71
N HIS A 130 22.84 -8.02 8.92
CA HIS A 130 23.86 -8.00 9.97
C HIS A 130 24.88 -6.86 9.86
N ARG A 131 25.00 -6.21 8.69
CA ARG A 131 25.90 -5.06 8.50
C ARG A 131 25.31 -3.75 8.99
N MET A 132 24.01 -3.69 9.23
CA MET A 132 23.31 -2.50 9.72
C MET A 132 23.42 -2.48 11.25
N GLN A 133 24.30 -1.62 11.78
CA GLN A 133 24.68 -1.60 13.20
C GLN A 133 24.19 -0.35 13.93
N VAL A 134 24.30 -0.41 15.26
CA VAL A 134 24.09 0.69 16.23
C VAL A 134 22.63 1.10 16.41
N THR A 135 21.96 1.57 15.36
CA THR A 135 20.63 2.20 15.47
C THR A 135 19.53 1.47 14.69
N PHE A 136 19.88 0.53 13.82
CA PHE A 136 18.87 -0.26 13.12
C PHE A 136 18.30 -1.35 14.05
N PRO A 137 16.98 -1.31 14.36
CA PRO A 137 16.34 -2.22 15.32
C PRO A 137 16.48 -3.69 14.94
N ASP A 138 16.71 -4.54 15.94
CA ASP A 138 16.87 -5.98 15.72
C ASP A 138 15.57 -6.65 15.29
N GLU A 139 14.41 -6.12 15.69
CA GLU A 139 13.11 -6.58 15.23
C GLU A 139 12.97 -6.38 13.71
N LEU A 140 13.42 -5.24 13.19
CA LEU A 140 13.40 -4.97 11.75
C LEU A 140 14.40 -5.86 11.00
N LYS A 141 15.57 -6.15 11.59
CA LYS A 141 16.51 -7.14 11.03
C LYS A 141 15.88 -8.52 10.96
N ALA A 142 15.16 -8.93 12.01
CA ALA A 142 14.48 -10.21 12.04
C ALA A 142 13.41 -10.30 10.93
N GLN A 143 12.67 -9.22 10.65
CA GLN A 143 11.74 -9.18 9.52
C GLN A 143 12.45 -9.35 8.16
N LEU A 144 13.60 -8.69 7.97
CA LEU A 144 14.39 -8.83 6.73
C LEU A 144 14.96 -10.24 6.56
N VAL A 145 15.45 -10.85 7.64
CA VAL A 145 15.99 -12.23 7.63
C VAL A 145 14.88 -13.26 7.44
N GLY A 146 13.73 -13.05 8.07
CA GLY A 146 12.58 -13.96 8.01
C GLY A 146 11.82 -13.93 6.69
N ALA A 147 12.06 -12.96 5.81
CA ALA A 147 11.43 -12.84 4.50
C ALA A 147 12.04 -13.82 3.47
N THR A 148 11.90 -15.13 3.72
CA THR A 148 12.45 -16.21 2.88
C THR A 148 11.96 -16.17 1.43
N TRP A 149 10.77 -15.61 1.20
CA TRP A 149 10.15 -15.41 -0.11
C TRP A 149 10.80 -14.30 -0.95
N TYR A 150 11.52 -13.35 -0.32
CA TYR A 150 12.09 -12.18 -1.00
C TYR A 150 13.06 -12.58 -2.11
N GLY A 151 13.92 -13.58 -1.86
CA GLY A 151 14.94 -13.99 -2.83
C GLY A 151 14.34 -14.47 -4.15
N ARG A 152 13.20 -15.18 -4.11
CA ARG A 152 12.49 -15.61 -5.32
C ARG A 152 11.85 -14.42 -6.02
N LEU A 153 11.17 -13.54 -5.29
CA LEU A 153 10.54 -12.35 -5.86
C LEU A 153 11.55 -11.39 -6.52
N GLN A 154 12.72 -11.20 -5.89
CA GLN A 154 13.79 -10.38 -6.44
C GLN A 154 14.32 -10.94 -7.77
N ARG A 155 14.54 -12.25 -7.85
CA ARG A 155 14.96 -12.90 -9.12
C ARG A 155 13.91 -12.71 -10.21
N LEU A 156 12.64 -12.95 -9.89
CA LEU A 156 11.54 -12.75 -10.84
C LEU A 156 11.52 -11.31 -11.36
N ARG A 157 11.62 -10.31 -10.47
CA ARG A 157 11.66 -8.91 -10.89
C ARG A 157 12.85 -8.61 -11.80
N ASP A 158 14.03 -9.11 -11.46
CA ASP A 158 15.25 -8.86 -12.24
C ASP A 158 15.10 -9.47 -13.64
N ASP A 159 14.64 -10.72 -13.74
CA ASP A 159 14.48 -11.42 -15.01
C ASP A 159 13.34 -10.84 -15.87
N LEU A 160 12.18 -10.53 -15.27
CA LEU A 160 11.00 -9.99 -15.97
C LEU A 160 11.23 -8.59 -16.56
N THR A 161 12.22 -7.87 -16.05
CA THR A 161 12.59 -6.56 -16.60
C THR A 161 13.43 -6.69 -17.88
N HIS A 162 13.99 -7.87 -18.14
CA HIS A 162 15.00 -8.10 -19.19
C HIS A 162 14.62 -9.16 -20.22
N LEU A 163 13.64 -9.99 -19.93
CA LEU A 163 13.18 -11.08 -20.79
C LEU A 163 11.81 -10.77 -21.40
N ASP A 164 11.43 -11.59 -22.39
CA ASP A 164 10.10 -11.53 -23.01
C ASP A 164 9.00 -11.98 -22.03
N THR A 165 7.73 -11.83 -22.40
CA THR A 165 6.61 -12.30 -21.58
C THR A 165 6.55 -13.84 -21.58
N GLY A 166 6.23 -14.40 -20.42
CA GLY A 166 6.01 -15.82 -20.20
C GLY A 166 4.71 -16.35 -20.82
N HIS A 167 4.40 -17.59 -20.47
CA HIS A 167 3.28 -18.33 -20.99
C HIS A 167 2.35 -18.76 -19.88
N VAL A 168 1.06 -18.71 -20.17
CA VAL A 168 0.02 -19.16 -19.25
C VAL A 168 -0.78 -20.30 -19.87
N HIS A 169 -1.11 -21.29 -19.07
CA HIS A 169 -1.88 -22.45 -19.49
C HIS A 169 -2.95 -22.78 -18.44
N LEU A 170 -4.19 -22.99 -18.89
CA LEU A 170 -5.27 -23.49 -18.05
C LEU A 170 -5.22 -25.03 -18.01
N ASP A 171 -5.06 -25.61 -16.84
CA ASP A 171 -5.15 -27.04 -16.64
C ASP A 171 -6.64 -27.47 -16.63
N GLU A 172 -7.05 -28.30 -17.60
CA GLU A 172 -8.45 -28.70 -17.77
C GLU A 172 -8.96 -29.61 -16.62
N GLY A 173 -8.07 -30.31 -15.92
CA GLY A 173 -8.45 -31.22 -14.83
C GLY A 173 -8.62 -30.53 -13.49
N SER A 174 -7.92 -29.41 -13.26
CA SER A 174 -7.85 -28.73 -11.96
C SER A 174 -8.32 -27.27 -11.98
N ASP A 175 -8.62 -26.70 -13.14
CA ASP A 175 -8.90 -25.25 -13.35
C ASP A 175 -7.76 -24.34 -12.87
N ALA A 176 -6.59 -24.94 -12.60
CA ALA A 176 -5.39 -24.24 -12.18
C ALA A 176 -4.74 -23.55 -13.37
N VAL A 177 -4.25 -22.34 -13.12
CA VAL A 177 -3.54 -21.57 -14.14
C VAL A 177 -2.05 -21.68 -13.88
N ARG A 178 -1.37 -22.41 -14.76
CA ARG A 178 0.08 -22.56 -14.74
C ARG A 178 0.72 -21.39 -15.47
N TYR A 179 1.68 -20.74 -14.83
CA TYR A 179 2.57 -19.78 -15.46
C TYR A 179 3.94 -20.42 -15.69
N SER A 180 4.51 -20.31 -16.88
CA SER A 180 5.82 -20.84 -17.23
C SER A 180 6.62 -19.81 -18.02
N HIS A 181 7.92 -19.72 -17.77
CA HIS A 181 8.78 -18.78 -18.48
C HIS A 181 10.06 -19.49 -18.94
N TYR A 182 10.21 -19.71 -20.26
CA TYR A 182 11.31 -20.51 -20.81
C TYR A 182 12.67 -19.80 -20.80
N GLY A 183 12.69 -18.48 -20.76
CA GLY A 183 13.92 -17.70 -20.58
C GLY A 183 14.45 -17.67 -19.15
N MET A 184 13.62 -18.07 -18.16
CA MET A 184 13.98 -18.07 -16.73
C MET A 184 14.21 -19.50 -16.28
N LYS A 185 15.17 -19.71 -15.37
CA LYS A 185 15.51 -21.04 -14.88
C LYS A 185 15.38 -21.13 -13.36
N GLU A 186 14.77 -22.21 -12.90
CA GLU A 186 14.80 -22.64 -11.49
C GLU A 186 15.60 -23.95 -11.43
N GLY A 187 16.89 -23.83 -11.09
CA GLY A 187 17.85 -24.92 -11.28
C GLY A 187 18.13 -25.17 -12.77
N ALA A 188 17.93 -26.41 -13.22
CA ALA A 188 18.12 -26.80 -14.62
C ALA A 188 16.84 -26.66 -15.48
N ALA A 189 15.68 -26.51 -14.85
CA ALA A 189 14.39 -26.48 -15.53
C ALA A 189 13.90 -25.03 -15.77
N PRO A 190 13.04 -24.80 -16.79
CA PRO A 190 12.30 -23.56 -16.92
C PRO A 190 11.53 -23.21 -15.66
N LEU A 191 11.45 -21.92 -15.33
CA LEU A 191 10.57 -21.46 -14.25
C LEU A 191 9.13 -21.89 -14.54
N THR A 192 8.50 -22.55 -13.58
CA THR A 192 7.09 -22.93 -13.64
C THR A 192 6.43 -22.71 -12.29
N ILE A 193 5.30 -22.00 -12.30
CA ILE A 193 4.40 -21.80 -11.16
C ILE A 193 3.12 -22.56 -11.48
N PRO A 194 2.89 -23.76 -10.89
CA PRO A 194 1.78 -24.65 -11.25
C PRO A 194 0.39 -24.02 -11.08
N ASN A 195 0.22 -23.21 -10.04
CA ASN A 195 -0.99 -22.43 -9.81
C ASN A 195 -0.59 -21.00 -9.40
N VAL A 196 -0.59 -20.11 -10.39
CA VAL A 196 -0.10 -18.73 -10.22
C VAL A 196 -0.98 -17.89 -9.30
N PHE A 197 -2.29 -18.13 -9.28
CA PHE A 197 -3.21 -17.42 -8.39
C PHE A 197 -3.04 -17.85 -6.93
N ALA A 198 -2.95 -19.16 -6.67
CA ALA A 198 -2.65 -19.65 -5.33
C ALA A 198 -1.29 -19.12 -4.81
N TRP A 199 -0.28 -19.11 -5.69
CA TRP A 199 1.02 -18.53 -5.36
C TRP A 199 0.95 -17.03 -5.03
N PHE A 200 0.16 -16.25 -5.78
CA PHE A 200 -0.06 -14.83 -5.45
C PHE A 200 -0.75 -14.64 -4.12
N PHE A 201 -1.77 -15.43 -3.78
CA PHE A 201 -2.45 -15.32 -2.49
C PHE A 201 -1.50 -15.55 -1.33
N GLU A 202 -0.66 -16.58 -1.41
CA GLU A 202 0.37 -16.82 -0.40
C GLU A 202 1.37 -15.66 -0.33
N LEU A 203 1.84 -15.18 -1.49
CA LEU A 203 2.79 -14.08 -1.55
C LEU A 203 2.20 -12.76 -1.01
N PHE A 204 0.91 -12.48 -1.27
CA PHE A 204 0.23 -11.31 -0.72
C PHE A 204 0.18 -11.36 0.80
N GLU A 205 -0.15 -12.50 1.39
CA GLU A 205 -0.15 -12.66 2.86
C GLU A 205 1.26 -12.46 3.44
N GLN A 206 2.27 -13.05 2.80
CA GLN A 206 3.67 -12.90 3.21
C GLN A 206 4.15 -11.44 3.14
N VAL A 207 3.87 -10.74 2.04
CA VAL A 207 4.24 -9.33 1.87
C VAL A 207 3.42 -8.45 2.81
N ASN A 208 2.11 -8.66 2.94
CA ASN A 208 1.25 -7.89 3.85
C ASN A 208 1.69 -8.03 5.30
N SER A 209 2.03 -9.25 5.74
CA SER A 209 2.57 -9.51 7.08
C SER A 209 3.90 -8.79 7.30
N PHE A 210 4.83 -8.86 6.34
CA PHE A 210 6.10 -8.14 6.39
C PHE A 210 5.88 -6.62 6.48
N LEU A 211 5.09 -6.03 5.58
CA LEU A 211 4.78 -4.60 5.60
C LEU A 211 4.09 -4.21 6.92
N GLY A 212 3.14 -5.00 7.37
CA GLY A 212 2.45 -4.82 8.65
C GLY A 212 3.43 -4.77 9.82
N ALA A 213 4.37 -5.72 9.91
CA ALA A 213 5.36 -5.76 10.98
C ALA A 213 6.32 -4.56 10.94
N ILE A 214 6.82 -4.20 9.76
CA ILE A 214 7.70 -3.03 9.59
C ILE A 214 6.98 -1.75 10.05
N PHE A 215 5.78 -1.51 9.52
CA PHE A 215 5.05 -0.28 9.82
C PHE A 215 4.44 -0.26 11.22
N HIS A 216 4.16 -1.42 11.81
CA HIS A 216 3.80 -1.52 13.22
C HIS A 216 4.94 -1.01 14.12
N HIS A 217 6.18 -1.42 13.84
CA HIS A 217 7.35 -0.90 14.56
C HIS A 217 7.51 0.61 14.34
N LEU A 218 7.40 1.09 13.10
CA LEU A 218 7.49 2.51 12.79
C LEU A 218 6.35 3.34 13.40
N ASN A 219 5.19 2.76 13.63
CA ASN A 219 4.10 3.45 14.34
C ASN A 219 4.39 3.62 15.83
N ALA A 220 5.17 2.72 16.44
CA ALA A 220 5.55 2.79 17.84
C ALA A 220 6.58 3.88 18.15
N THR A 221 7.25 4.41 17.12
CA THR A 221 8.24 5.49 17.25
C THR A 221 7.65 6.89 17.05
N LEU A 222 6.37 6.98 16.67
CA LEU A 222 5.69 8.25 16.44
C LEU A 222 5.53 9.04 17.74
N LYS A 223 5.85 10.34 17.69
CA LYS A 223 5.60 11.26 18.81
C LYS A 223 4.10 11.39 19.07
N ASP A 224 3.75 11.52 20.35
CA ASP A 224 2.39 11.83 20.78
C ASP A 224 2.06 13.31 20.54
N GLU A 225 1.93 13.67 19.27
CA GLU A 225 1.61 15.03 18.84
C GLU A 225 0.36 15.01 17.95
N PRO A 226 -0.66 15.85 18.23
CA PRO A 226 -1.86 15.91 17.40
C PRO A 226 -1.56 16.38 15.97
N VAL A 227 -1.94 15.57 14.99
CA VAL A 227 -1.80 15.88 13.56
C VAL A 227 -3.16 16.24 12.97
N PHE A 228 -3.16 17.23 12.07
CA PHE A 228 -4.32 17.58 11.26
C PHE A 228 -4.77 16.38 10.43
N GLN A 229 -6.03 15.98 10.55
CA GLN A 229 -6.65 14.94 9.75
C GLN A 229 -7.94 15.47 9.12
N MET A 230 -8.04 15.31 7.81
CA MET A 230 -9.25 15.62 7.07
C MET A 230 -10.33 14.57 7.34
N CYS A 231 -11.51 15.03 7.75
CA CYS A 231 -12.67 14.19 7.99
C CYS A 231 -13.54 14.03 6.75
N GLY A 232 -13.60 15.08 5.93
CA GLY A 232 -14.53 15.17 4.80
C GLY A 232 -14.69 16.59 4.28
N MET A 233 -15.67 16.78 3.39
CA MET A 233 -16.13 18.10 2.94
C MET A 233 -17.65 18.15 2.95
N VAL A 234 -18.21 19.32 3.25
CA VAL A 234 -19.65 19.61 3.25
C VAL A 234 -19.85 21.02 2.72
N ASP A 235 -20.64 21.16 1.65
CA ASP A 235 -20.96 22.44 1.00
C ASP A 235 -19.73 23.35 0.78
N GLY A 236 -18.64 22.77 0.25
CA GLY A 236 -17.38 23.46 -0.02
C GLY A 236 -16.48 23.70 1.20
N ARG A 237 -16.90 23.31 2.41
CA ARG A 237 -16.12 23.49 3.65
C ARG A 237 -15.43 22.19 4.06
N VAL A 238 -14.15 22.27 4.40
CA VAL A 238 -13.37 21.13 4.89
C VAL A 238 -13.74 20.82 6.34
N LEU A 239 -14.12 19.57 6.59
CA LEU A 239 -14.21 19.01 7.92
C LEU A 239 -12.82 18.50 8.33
N HIS A 240 -12.32 18.92 9.49
CA HIS A 240 -11.04 18.47 10.00
C HIS A 240 -11.02 18.34 11.53
N ARG A 241 -10.04 17.58 12.00
CA ARG A 241 -9.76 17.33 13.41
C ARG A 241 -8.26 17.23 13.65
N TYR A 242 -7.84 17.36 14.90
CA TYR A 242 -6.48 17.10 15.34
C TYR A 242 -6.47 15.78 16.13
N VAL A 243 -5.59 14.85 15.77
CA VAL A 243 -5.59 13.49 16.31
C VAL A 243 -4.18 13.09 16.69
N SER A 244 -3.99 12.58 17.91
CA SER A 244 -2.74 11.93 18.31
C SER A 244 -2.62 10.55 17.65
N PRO A 245 -1.41 10.07 17.30
CA PRO A 245 -1.20 8.71 16.82
C PRO A 245 -1.33 7.63 17.90
N VAL A 246 -1.37 8.00 19.19
CA VAL A 246 -1.33 7.07 20.32
C VAL A 246 -2.70 6.46 20.60
N GLY A 247 -2.69 5.17 20.99
CA GLY A 247 -3.89 4.43 21.37
C GLY A 247 -4.67 3.84 20.19
N ASN A 248 -5.87 3.33 20.51
CA ASN A 248 -6.79 2.78 19.53
C ASN A 248 -7.63 3.91 18.92
N LEU A 249 -7.40 4.21 17.64
CA LEU A 249 -8.09 5.29 16.95
C LEU A 249 -9.47 4.83 16.49
N THR A 250 -10.49 5.59 16.84
CA THR A 250 -11.88 5.34 16.47
C THR A 250 -12.46 6.56 15.75
N PHE A 251 -13.67 6.43 15.21
CA PHE A 251 -14.39 7.57 14.62
C PHE A 251 -14.53 8.75 15.59
N ASP A 252 -14.51 8.49 16.90
CA ASP A 252 -14.62 9.52 17.91
C ASP A 252 -13.30 10.20 18.23
N SER A 253 -12.14 9.68 17.82
CA SER A 253 -10.84 10.19 18.24
C SER A 253 -10.54 11.63 17.79
N GLY A 254 -9.78 12.33 18.63
CA GLY A 254 -9.27 13.68 18.39
C GLY A 254 -10.15 14.81 18.88
N SER A 255 -9.82 16.02 18.43
CA SER A 255 -10.55 17.25 18.71
C SER A 255 -10.92 17.93 17.40
N CYS A 256 -12.19 18.31 17.22
CA CYS A 256 -12.66 18.94 15.99
C CYS A 256 -12.01 20.31 15.84
N GLY A 257 -11.43 20.60 14.67
CA GLY A 257 -10.96 21.93 14.33
C GLY A 257 -11.98 22.74 13.53
N ALA A 258 -12.85 22.07 12.79
CA ALA A 258 -13.82 22.75 11.93
C ALA A 258 -15.05 23.30 12.67
N TRP A 259 -15.22 23.01 13.96
CA TRP A 259 -16.43 23.32 14.75
C TRP A 259 -16.85 24.79 14.66
N ILE A 260 -15.89 25.72 14.62
CA ILE A 260 -16.14 27.16 14.62
C ILE A 260 -16.97 27.62 13.42
N TRP A 261 -16.84 26.93 12.27
CA TRP A 261 -17.64 27.23 11.08
C TRP A 261 -19.08 26.76 11.27
N PHE A 262 -19.28 25.55 11.78
CA PHE A 262 -20.60 24.91 11.89
C PHE A 262 -21.44 25.40 13.07
N GLU A 263 -20.89 26.26 13.92
CA GLU A 263 -21.63 26.94 15.00
C GLU A 263 -22.16 28.31 14.61
N ARG A 264 -21.80 28.84 13.43
CA ARG A 264 -22.36 30.10 12.96
C ARG A 264 -23.73 29.88 12.29
N PRO A 265 -24.77 30.69 12.58
CA PRO A 265 -26.11 30.49 12.04
C PRO A 265 -26.21 30.47 10.51
N GLU A 266 -25.33 31.21 9.83
CA GLU A 266 -25.28 31.33 8.37
C GLU A 266 -24.64 30.12 7.67
N ASN A 267 -24.01 29.23 8.43
CA ASN A 267 -23.29 28.09 7.88
C ASN A 267 -24.14 26.81 7.90
N PRO A 268 -23.87 25.87 6.98
CA PRO A 268 -24.47 24.55 7.04
C PRO A 268 -24.13 23.89 8.38
N SER A 269 -24.92 22.91 8.81
CA SER A 269 -24.60 22.08 9.98
C SER A 269 -23.65 20.95 9.60
N CYS A 270 -22.73 20.59 10.50
CA CYS A 270 -21.90 19.41 10.30
C CYS A 270 -22.80 18.16 10.34
N PRO A 271 -22.77 17.27 9.33
CA PRO A 271 -23.63 16.09 9.27
C PRO A 271 -23.30 15.05 10.35
N PHE A 272 -22.14 15.19 11.00
CA PHE A 272 -21.67 14.28 12.05
C PHE A 272 -21.75 14.90 13.45
N LYS A 273 -22.32 16.11 13.61
CA LYS A 273 -22.33 16.85 14.87
C LYS A 273 -22.79 16.00 16.07
N ASP A 274 -23.86 15.25 15.89
CA ASP A 274 -24.50 14.48 16.98
C ASP A 274 -23.86 13.10 17.22
N GLN A 275 -22.95 12.66 16.34
CA GLN A 275 -22.40 11.30 16.36
C GLN A 275 -20.86 11.27 16.42
N CYS A 276 -20.21 12.43 16.39
CA CYS A 276 -18.75 12.55 16.36
C CYS A 276 -18.22 13.02 17.70
N GLY A 277 -17.58 12.13 18.45
CA GLY A 277 -16.94 12.49 19.71
C GLY A 277 -15.89 13.60 19.55
N ALA A 278 -15.21 13.70 18.41
CA ALA A 278 -14.30 14.82 18.17
C ALA A 278 -15.03 16.17 18.10
N TYR A 279 -16.27 16.23 17.62
CA TYR A 279 -17.06 17.47 17.58
C TYR A 279 -17.36 18.01 18.98
N SER A 280 -17.62 17.11 19.95
CA SER A 280 -17.79 17.51 21.36
C SER A 280 -16.51 18.05 22.01
N ARG A 281 -15.32 17.75 21.44
CA ARG A 281 -14.02 18.23 21.90
C ARG A 281 -13.46 19.25 20.93
N LYS A 282 -13.78 20.51 21.15
CA LYS A 282 -13.36 21.63 20.29
C LYS A 282 -11.86 21.87 20.42
N ALA A 283 -11.14 21.84 19.30
CA ALA A 283 -9.76 22.29 19.27
C ALA A 283 -9.70 23.83 19.42
N PRO A 284 -8.61 24.38 19.98
CA PRO A 284 -8.41 25.82 20.03
C PRO A 284 -8.47 26.44 18.62
N PRO A 285 -9.06 27.64 18.45
CA PRO A 285 -9.00 28.38 17.19
C PRO A 285 -7.55 28.57 16.74
N GLN A 286 -7.28 28.40 15.44
CA GLN A 286 -5.94 28.47 14.86
C GLN A 286 -5.67 29.82 14.18
N GLY A 287 -6.57 30.80 14.33
CA GLY A 287 -6.41 32.20 13.90
C GLY A 287 -6.88 32.47 12.47
N TRP A 288 -6.74 31.52 11.55
CA TRP A 288 -7.21 31.67 10.16
C TRP A 288 -8.74 31.53 10.04
N GLU A 289 -9.42 30.98 11.05
CA GLU A 289 -10.87 30.79 11.04
C GLU A 289 -11.66 32.06 11.38
N THR A 290 -10.98 33.09 11.90
CA THR A 290 -11.56 34.38 12.29
C THR A 290 -11.40 35.47 11.23
N ASP A 291 -10.52 35.27 10.24
CA ASP A 291 -10.29 36.22 9.16
C ASP A 291 -11.34 36.04 8.06
N ALA A 292 -12.46 36.74 8.22
CA ALA A 292 -13.54 36.81 7.22
C ALA A 292 -13.12 37.45 5.88
N THR A 293 -11.86 37.87 5.73
CA THR A 293 -11.33 38.58 4.57
C THR A 293 -10.41 37.73 3.67
N ALA A 294 -10.09 36.49 4.05
CA ALA A 294 -9.09 35.67 3.33
C ALA A 294 -9.65 34.75 2.23
N LEU A 295 -10.97 34.78 1.96
CA LEU A 295 -11.61 33.90 0.97
C LEU A 295 -12.11 34.64 -0.29
N ASP A 296 -11.85 35.96 -0.39
CA ASP A 296 -12.20 36.79 -1.56
C ASP A 296 -10.98 37.21 -2.41
N SER A 297 -9.85 36.49 -2.30
CA SER A 297 -8.65 36.71 -3.13
C SER A 297 -8.19 35.45 -3.87
#